data_AF-A0AAE3KNE6-F1
#
_entry.id   AF-A0AAE3KNE6-F1
#
_cell.length_a   1.000
_cell.length_b   1.000
_cell.length_c   1.000
_cell.angle_alpha   90.00
_cell.angle_beta   90.00
_cell.angle_gamma   90.00
#
_symmetry.space_group_name_H-M   'P 1'
#
loop_
_entity.id
_entity.type
_entity.pdbx_description
1 polymer ?
#
loop_
_entity_poly.entity_id
_entity_poly.type
_entity_poly.pdbx_seq_one_letter_code
_entity_poly.pdbx_strand_id
1 'polypeptide(L)'
;MSSKLPFAIANRKALAHTKPNAPLPIPRLFLTAIAFTIGFWTIPAQAQVSDSQVSALVEALRLAAPKTGTENDGLYSEWQIKPENIPRWSKQCTGRAITPNDFTASPVTARSILVCVMRDILREQYSASGNNESIAIQRTAAWWMTGDGNQFNKVPKDSYTYKYIQSVIKFYQEQRSNAQSPQPTTSPPQEIAKPAQPTSTPPSQTTATASANSEISDSQVSALVEALRLAAPQTGTENDGLYSEWQIKPEN
;
A
#
# COMPACT_ATOMS: atom_id res chain seq x y z
N MET A 1 -9.57 -33.46 -12.34
CA MET A 1 -10.15 -32.23 -12.92
C MET A 1 -9.34 -31.04 -12.41
N SER A 2 -8.49 -30.46 -13.26
CA SER A 2 -7.58 -29.38 -12.86
C SER A 2 -8.36 -28.06 -12.88
N SER A 3 -8.88 -27.65 -11.72
CA SER A 3 -9.53 -26.35 -11.56
C SER A 3 -8.49 -25.26 -11.70
N LYS A 4 -8.39 -24.65 -12.90
CA LYS A 4 -7.60 -23.44 -13.12
C LYS A 4 -8.07 -22.38 -12.11
N LEU A 5 -7.20 -22.05 -11.16
CA LEU A 5 -7.51 -21.07 -10.14
C LEU A 5 -7.66 -19.68 -10.79
N PRO A 6 -8.71 -18.91 -10.46
CA PRO A 6 -8.93 -17.61 -11.04
C PRO A 6 -7.98 -16.59 -10.41
N PHE A 7 -6.83 -16.28 -11.01
CA PHE A 7 -5.90 -15.27 -10.48
C PHE A 7 -5.76 -14.03 -11.34
N ALA A 8 -5.64 -12.88 -10.65
CA ALA A 8 -5.36 -11.51 -11.08
C ALA A 8 -5.99 -11.07 -12.42
N ILE A 9 -7.32 -10.99 -12.43
CA ILE A 9 -8.10 -10.87 -13.68
C ILE A 9 -8.41 -9.43 -14.06
N ALA A 10 -8.25 -8.48 -13.13
CA ALA A 10 -8.90 -7.17 -13.24
C ALA A 10 -8.35 -6.28 -14.37
N ASN A 11 -8.87 -6.49 -15.56
CA ASN A 11 -8.74 -5.57 -16.67
C ASN A 11 -9.52 -4.32 -16.27
N ARG A 12 -8.82 -3.28 -15.80
CA ARG A 12 -9.35 -1.91 -15.81
C ARG A 12 -9.73 -1.57 -17.26
N LYS A 13 -10.92 -1.98 -17.72
CA LYS A 13 -11.62 -1.22 -18.76
C LYS A 13 -11.65 0.19 -18.21
N ALA A 14 -11.16 1.14 -18.99
CA ALA A 14 -11.36 2.54 -18.67
C ALA A 14 -12.85 2.70 -18.41
N LEU A 15 -13.24 2.85 -17.15
CA LEU A 15 -14.52 3.43 -16.81
C LEU A 15 -14.41 4.83 -17.39
N ALA A 16 -14.93 4.98 -18.60
CA ALA A 16 -15.17 6.26 -19.19
C ALA A 16 -15.80 7.11 -18.09
N HIS A 17 -15.18 8.25 -17.79
CA HIS A 17 -15.87 9.31 -17.07
C HIS A 17 -17.20 9.50 -17.78
N THR A 18 -18.28 8.99 -17.18
CA THR A 18 -19.63 9.40 -17.53
C THR A 18 -19.68 10.87 -17.20
N LYS A 19 -19.51 11.67 -18.26
CA LYS A 19 -19.73 13.10 -18.30
C LYS A 19 -21.05 13.37 -17.56
N PRO A 20 -21.10 14.25 -16.56
CA PRO A 20 -22.36 14.60 -15.94
C PRO A 20 -23.30 15.13 -17.03
N ASN A 21 -24.51 14.58 -17.06
CA ASN A 21 -25.55 14.93 -18.02
C ASN A 21 -25.73 16.45 -18.09
N ALA A 22 -25.85 16.96 -19.31
CA ALA A 22 -26.19 18.35 -19.56
C ALA A 22 -27.48 18.73 -18.81
N PRO A 23 -27.54 19.90 -18.14
CA PRO A 23 -28.77 20.34 -17.50
C PRO A 23 -29.83 20.68 -18.57
N LEU A 24 -31.06 20.23 -18.33
CA LEU A 24 -32.24 20.59 -19.11
C LEU A 24 -32.46 22.11 -19.12
N PRO A 25 -33.01 22.69 -20.21
CA PRO A 25 -33.27 24.13 -20.28
C PRO A 25 -34.43 24.51 -19.35
N ILE A 26 -34.15 25.37 -18.37
CA ILE A 26 -35.14 25.95 -17.46
C ILE A 26 -35.77 27.18 -18.12
N PRO A 27 -37.12 27.34 -18.13
CA PRO A 27 -37.76 28.56 -18.61
C PRO A 27 -37.57 29.70 -17.61
N ARG A 28 -37.19 30.89 -18.11
CA ARG A 28 -37.00 32.11 -17.32
C ARG A 28 -38.35 32.68 -16.88
N LEU A 29 -38.62 32.65 -15.58
CA LEU A 29 -39.66 33.43 -14.92
C LEU A 29 -38.97 34.34 -13.90
N PHE A 30 -39.01 35.65 -14.14
CA PHE A 30 -38.57 36.67 -13.20
C PHE A 30 -39.67 36.88 -12.17
N LEU A 31 -39.34 36.85 -10.87
CA LEU A 31 -40.02 37.60 -9.81
C LEU A 31 -39.17 37.61 -8.51
N THR A 32 -38.78 38.83 -8.16
CA THR A 32 -38.26 39.46 -6.92
C THR A 32 -38.27 38.73 -5.56
N ALA A 33 -37.07 38.77 -4.94
CA ALA A 33 -36.70 39.06 -3.53
C ALA A 33 -37.30 38.24 -2.35
N ILE A 34 -36.51 37.28 -1.84
CA ILE A 34 -36.52 36.79 -0.45
C ILE A 34 -35.07 36.48 -0.01
N ALA A 35 -34.75 36.80 1.25
CA ALA A 35 -33.42 36.82 1.88
C ALA A 35 -32.50 35.62 1.56
N PHE A 36 -31.29 35.92 1.08
CA PHE A 36 -30.19 34.96 0.98
C PHE A 36 -29.63 34.67 2.38
N THR A 37 -30.19 33.68 3.07
CA THR A 37 -29.43 32.96 4.09
C THR A 37 -28.29 32.24 3.37
N ILE A 38 -27.06 32.65 3.69
CA ILE A 38 -25.85 31.97 3.22
C ILE A 38 -25.84 30.61 3.91
N GLY A 39 -26.44 29.62 3.25
CA GLY A 39 -26.27 28.22 3.59
C GLY A 39 -24.79 27.91 3.45
N PHE A 40 -24.13 27.74 4.59
CA PHE A 40 -22.79 27.17 4.68
C PHE A 40 -22.89 25.76 4.08
N TRP A 41 -22.65 25.65 2.77
CA TRP A 41 -22.48 24.36 2.12
C TRP A 41 -21.24 23.75 2.74
N THR A 42 -21.42 22.89 3.73
CA THR A 42 -20.37 22.01 4.20
C THR A 42 -20.04 21.11 3.03
N ILE A 43 -19.01 21.46 2.26
CA ILE A 43 -18.42 20.56 1.28
C ILE A 43 -18.02 19.32 2.09
N PRO A 44 -18.62 18.14 1.83
CA PRO A 44 -18.22 16.95 2.57
C PRO A 44 -16.75 16.72 2.26
N ALA A 45 -15.92 16.79 3.30
CA ALA A 45 -14.53 16.37 3.20
C ALA A 45 -14.55 14.90 2.76
N GLN A 46 -14.30 14.66 1.47
CA GLN A 46 -14.10 13.32 0.95
C GLN A 46 -12.92 12.73 1.72
N ALA A 47 -13.18 11.77 2.60
CA ALA A 47 -12.13 11.11 3.37
C ALA A 47 -11.13 10.50 2.36
N GLN A 48 -9.95 11.09 2.28
CA GLN A 48 -8.95 10.70 1.29
C GLN A 48 -8.30 9.39 1.72
N VAL A 49 -8.21 8.44 0.80
CA VAL A 49 -7.41 7.24 0.97
C VAL A 49 -5.94 7.64 1.12
N SER A 50 -5.35 7.31 2.27
CA SER A 50 -3.96 7.59 2.61
C SER A 50 -2.99 6.58 1.98
N ASP A 51 -1.73 6.99 1.79
CA ASP A 51 -0.67 6.09 1.29
C ASP A 51 -0.40 4.89 2.21
N SER A 52 -0.67 5.05 3.52
CA SER A 52 -0.58 3.96 4.49
C SER A 52 -1.63 2.87 4.23
N GLN A 53 -2.86 3.26 3.90
CA GLN A 53 -3.94 2.32 3.54
C GLN A 53 -3.63 1.61 2.22
N VAL A 54 -3.12 2.34 1.22
CA VAL A 54 -2.72 1.73 -0.06
C VAL A 54 -1.58 0.73 0.14
N SER A 55 -0.55 1.10 0.89
CA SER A 55 0.61 0.23 1.16
C SER A 55 0.21 -1.03 1.93
N ALA A 56 -0.64 -0.88 2.96
CA ALA A 56 -1.17 -2.01 3.72
C ALA A 56 -2.00 -2.94 2.85
N LEU A 57 -2.81 -2.40 1.93
CA LEU A 57 -3.60 -3.19 0.99
C LEU A 57 -2.71 -3.95 0.00
N VAL A 58 -1.69 -3.30 -0.59
CA VAL A 58 -0.76 -3.96 -1.51
C VAL A 58 -0.03 -5.11 -0.80
N GLU A 59 0.37 -4.91 0.45
CA GLU A 59 1.00 -5.97 1.24
C GLU A 59 0.02 -7.11 1.56
N ALA A 60 -1.21 -6.79 1.93
CA ALA A 60 -2.25 -7.79 2.19
C ALA A 60 -2.56 -8.64 0.95
N LEU A 61 -2.56 -8.05 -0.24
CA LEU A 61 -2.72 -8.77 -1.50
C LEU A 61 -1.56 -9.76 -1.76
N ARG A 62 -0.32 -9.36 -1.43
CA ARG A 62 0.88 -10.21 -1.52
C ARG A 62 0.78 -11.41 -0.57
N LEU A 63 0.42 -11.14 0.68
CA LEU A 63 0.30 -12.18 1.71
C LEU A 63 -0.85 -13.16 1.45
N ALA A 64 -1.95 -12.67 0.86
CA ALA A 64 -3.08 -13.49 0.45
C ALA A 64 -2.83 -14.27 -0.85
N ALA A 65 -1.84 -13.85 -1.66
CA ALA A 65 -1.48 -14.55 -2.88
C ALA A 65 -1.02 -15.97 -2.53
N PRO A 66 -1.58 -17.01 -3.18
CA PRO A 66 -1.13 -18.35 -2.93
C PRO A 66 0.31 -18.50 -3.40
N LYS A 67 1.07 -19.24 -2.60
CA LYS A 67 2.41 -19.67 -2.95
C LYS A 67 2.30 -20.88 -3.85
N THR A 68 1.82 -20.67 -5.07
CA THR A 68 1.89 -21.64 -6.14
C THR A 68 3.36 -21.79 -6.48
N GLY A 69 4.04 -22.76 -5.85
CA GLY A 69 5.44 -23.11 -6.16
C GLY A 69 5.61 -23.73 -7.56
N THR A 70 4.81 -23.28 -8.52
CA THR A 70 4.71 -23.80 -9.87
C THR A 70 5.01 -22.68 -10.84
N GLU A 71 6.19 -22.74 -11.43
CA GLU A 71 6.72 -21.87 -12.50
C GLU A 71 5.77 -21.69 -13.71
N ASN A 72 4.70 -22.50 -13.79
CA ASN A 72 3.82 -22.65 -14.95
C ASN A 72 2.37 -22.18 -14.75
N ASP A 73 2.05 -21.47 -13.66
CA ASP A 73 0.69 -20.93 -13.48
C ASP A 73 0.39 -19.69 -14.36
N GLY A 74 1.42 -19.16 -15.04
CA GLY A 74 1.32 -18.03 -15.95
C GLY A 74 1.15 -16.70 -15.24
N LEU A 75 1.51 -16.62 -13.95
CA LEU A 75 1.41 -15.44 -13.12
C LEU A 75 2.80 -14.98 -12.68
N TYR A 76 2.94 -13.68 -12.44
CA TYR A 76 4.23 -13.03 -12.25
C TYR A 76 4.30 -12.31 -10.91
N SER A 77 5.50 -12.28 -10.33
CA SER A 77 5.83 -11.73 -9.01
C SER A 77 5.10 -12.39 -7.83
N GLU A 78 5.45 -11.94 -6.62
CA GLU A 78 4.79 -12.33 -5.37
C GLU A 78 3.30 -11.97 -5.31
N TRP A 79 2.82 -11.06 -6.17
CA TRP A 79 1.40 -10.65 -6.24
C TRP A 79 0.58 -11.46 -7.25
N GLN A 80 1.20 -12.42 -7.94
CA GLN A 80 0.51 -13.33 -8.85
C GLN A 80 -0.26 -12.58 -9.98
N ILE A 81 0.43 -11.66 -10.66
CA ILE A 81 -0.15 -10.79 -11.69
C ILE A 81 -0.17 -11.47 -13.05
N LYS A 82 -1.27 -11.32 -13.78
CA LYS A 82 -1.35 -11.75 -15.18
C LYS A 82 -0.43 -10.94 -16.12
N PRO A 83 0.26 -11.58 -17.07
CA PRO A 83 1.21 -10.92 -17.95
C PRO A 83 0.59 -9.79 -18.79
N GLU A 84 -0.68 -9.91 -19.21
CA GLU A 84 -1.35 -8.89 -20.01
C GLU A 84 -1.59 -7.56 -19.26
N ASN A 85 -1.59 -7.58 -17.92
CA ASN A 85 -1.77 -6.37 -17.12
C ASN A 85 -0.47 -5.56 -16.98
N ILE A 86 0.67 -6.25 -16.94
CA ILE A 86 1.97 -5.67 -16.56
C ILE A 86 2.41 -4.52 -17.50
N PRO A 87 2.45 -4.68 -18.84
CA PRO A 87 2.86 -3.59 -19.74
C PRO A 87 1.96 -2.36 -19.64
N ARG A 88 0.66 -2.57 -19.43
CA ARG A 88 -0.33 -1.49 -19.36
C ARG A 88 -0.24 -0.73 -18.05
N TRP A 89 -0.16 -1.43 -16.92
CA TRP A 89 -0.05 -0.82 -15.60
C TRP A 89 1.28 -0.10 -15.41
N SER A 90 2.39 -0.72 -15.83
CA SER A 90 3.70 -0.05 -15.81
C SER A 90 3.69 1.22 -16.65
N LYS A 91 3.19 1.17 -17.89
CA LYS A 91 3.08 2.38 -18.73
C LYS A 91 2.23 3.47 -18.09
N GLN A 92 1.12 3.12 -17.45
CA GLN A 92 0.27 4.08 -16.74
C GLN A 92 1.02 4.75 -15.57
N CYS A 93 1.82 3.99 -14.83
CA CYS A 93 2.41 4.43 -13.56
C CYS A 93 3.82 5.02 -13.68
N THR A 94 4.59 4.61 -14.69
CA THR A 94 6.00 5.01 -14.87
C THR A 94 6.26 5.69 -16.21
N GLY A 95 5.25 5.75 -17.09
CA GLY A 95 5.39 6.25 -18.46
C GLY A 95 5.99 5.24 -19.45
N ARG A 96 6.49 4.09 -18.98
CA ARG A 96 7.09 3.04 -19.81
C ARG A 96 6.48 1.67 -19.53
N ALA A 97 6.16 0.94 -20.59
CA ALA A 97 5.79 -0.47 -20.48
C ALA A 97 7.03 -1.32 -20.15
N ILE A 98 6.91 -2.22 -19.18
CA ILE A 98 7.94 -3.22 -18.87
C ILE A 98 7.42 -4.63 -19.16
N THR A 99 8.34 -5.59 -19.30
CA THR A 99 7.97 -6.99 -19.53
C THR A 99 7.57 -7.68 -18.23
N PRO A 100 6.83 -8.81 -18.30
CA PRO A 100 6.56 -9.64 -17.12
C PRO A 100 7.84 -10.10 -16.40
N ASN A 101 8.92 -10.39 -17.13
CA ASN A 101 10.21 -10.78 -16.54
C ASN A 101 10.85 -9.62 -15.77
N ASP A 102 10.88 -8.41 -16.34
CA ASP A 102 11.41 -7.22 -15.65
C ASP A 102 10.60 -6.90 -14.38
N PHE A 103 9.28 -7.12 -14.44
CA PHE A 103 8.38 -6.93 -13.31
C PHE A 103 8.68 -7.93 -12.18
N THR A 104 8.88 -9.21 -12.50
CA THR A 104 9.24 -10.24 -11.50
C THR A 104 10.65 -10.03 -10.95
N ALA A 105 11.61 -9.60 -11.78
CA ALA A 105 13.01 -9.41 -11.39
C ALA A 105 13.23 -8.29 -10.36
N SER A 106 12.30 -7.34 -10.24
CA SER A 106 12.38 -6.25 -9.27
C SER A 106 11.11 -6.16 -8.41
N PRO A 107 11.09 -6.79 -7.22
CA PRO A 107 9.98 -6.65 -6.27
C PRO A 107 9.69 -5.19 -5.88
N VAL A 108 10.72 -4.34 -5.86
CA VAL A 108 10.58 -2.90 -5.58
C VAL A 108 9.80 -2.21 -6.71
N THR A 109 10.13 -2.50 -7.97
CA THR A 109 9.41 -1.96 -9.14
C THR A 109 7.98 -2.52 -9.21
N ALA A 110 7.80 -3.81 -8.95
CA ALA A 110 6.47 -4.43 -8.90
C ALA A 110 5.59 -3.75 -7.84
N ARG A 111 6.11 -3.59 -6.62
CA ARG A 111 5.40 -2.91 -5.53
C ARG A 111 5.04 -1.47 -5.89
N SER A 112 5.95 -0.70 -6.47
CA SER A 112 5.69 0.71 -6.80
C SER A 112 4.58 0.87 -7.85
N ILE A 113 4.57 0.02 -8.89
CA ILE A 113 3.50 -0.03 -9.88
C ILE A 113 2.18 -0.42 -9.22
N LEU A 114 2.18 -1.42 -8.34
CA LEU A 114 0.96 -1.87 -7.65
C LEU A 114 0.42 -0.81 -6.68
N VAL A 115 1.26 -0.10 -5.93
CA VAL A 115 0.83 1.03 -5.10
C VAL A 115 0.17 2.11 -5.96
N CYS A 116 0.74 2.44 -7.13
CA CYS A 116 0.14 3.38 -8.06
C CYS A 116 -1.25 2.93 -8.53
N VAL A 117 -1.39 1.69 -9.03
CA VAL A 117 -2.67 1.15 -9.51
C VAL A 117 -3.69 1.06 -8.38
N MET A 118 -3.29 0.53 -7.23
CA MET A 118 -4.19 0.27 -6.12
C MET A 118 -4.65 1.54 -5.42
N ARG A 119 -3.91 2.65 -5.50
CA ARG A 119 -4.37 3.95 -5.02
C ARG A 119 -5.67 4.39 -5.73
N ASP A 120 -5.70 4.29 -7.05
CA ASP A 120 -6.88 4.67 -7.83
C ASP A 120 -8.05 3.72 -7.58
N ILE A 121 -7.78 2.40 -7.58
CA ILE A 121 -8.82 1.39 -7.35
C ILE A 121 -9.39 1.51 -5.94
N LEU A 122 -8.55 1.65 -4.91
CA LEU A 122 -9.02 1.79 -3.53
C LEU A 122 -9.83 3.07 -3.36
N ARG A 123 -9.41 4.21 -3.97
CA ARG A 123 -10.20 5.45 -3.94
C ARG A 123 -11.59 5.26 -4.54
N GLU A 124 -11.69 4.60 -5.69
CA GLU A 124 -12.97 4.30 -6.32
C GLU A 124 -13.85 3.42 -5.44
N GLN A 125 -13.28 2.33 -4.90
CA GLN A 125 -14.04 1.41 -4.05
C GLN A 125 -14.41 2.01 -2.70
N TYR A 126 -13.62 2.95 -2.19
CA TYR A 126 -13.91 3.71 -0.97
C TYR A 126 -15.09 4.66 -1.16
N SER A 127 -15.15 5.36 -2.30
CA SER A 127 -16.34 6.15 -2.65
C SER A 127 -17.56 5.25 -2.84
N ALA A 128 -17.42 4.14 -3.56
CA ALA A 128 -18.52 3.21 -3.82
C ALA A 128 -19.01 2.47 -2.56
N SER A 129 -18.22 2.44 -1.49
CA SER A 129 -18.61 1.87 -0.20
C SER A 129 -19.28 2.87 0.75
N GLY A 130 -19.52 4.10 0.32
CA GLY A 130 -19.99 5.16 1.22
C GLY A 130 -18.94 5.57 2.25
N ASN A 131 -17.67 5.59 1.86
CA ASN A 131 -16.51 5.89 2.72
C ASN A 131 -16.28 4.87 3.84
N ASN A 132 -16.74 3.63 3.66
CA ASN A 132 -16.47 2.55 4.61
C ASN A 132 -15.21 1.78 4.20
N GLU A 133 -14.14 1.90 5.00
CA GLU A 133 -12.84 1.26 4.74
C GLU A 133 -12.94 -0.26 4.63
N SER A 134 -13.63 -0.93 5.55
CA SER A 134 -13.70 -2.40 5.56
C SER A 134 -14.45 -2.95 4.35
N ILE A 135 -15.51 -2.26 3.91
CA ILE A 135 -16.23 -2.59 2.69
C ILE A 135 -15.39 -2.23 1.46
N ALA A 136 -14.64 -1.12 1.47
CA ALA A 136 -13.74 -0.74 0.38
C ALA A 136 -12.67 -1.82 0.14
N ILE A 137 -12.03 -2.32 1.20
CA ILE A 137 -11.01 -3.38 1.10
C ILE A 137 -11.62 -4.68 0.55
N GLN A 138 -12.82 -5.05 1.01
CA GLN A 138 -13.56 -6.21 0.47
C GLN A 138 -13.85 -6.06 -1.02
N ARG A 139 -14.37 -4.90 -1.42
CA ARG A 139 -14.65 -4.57 -2.83
C ARG A 139 -13.38 -4.56 -3.67
N THR A 140 -12.29 -4.02 -3.16
CA THR A 140 -11.01 -4.01 -3.85
C THR A 140 -10.41 -5.41 -4.01
N ALA A 141 -10.51 -6.27 -2.99
CA ALA A 141 -10.11 -7.67 -3.09
C ALA A 141 -10.99 -8.47 -4.07
N ALA A 142 -12.30 -8.20 -4.09
CA ALA A 142 -13.20 -8.78 -5.09
C ALA A 142 -12.86 -8.31 -6.51
N TRP A 143 -12.57 -7.02 -6.68
CA TRP A 143 -12.10 -6.46 -7.93
C TRP A 143 -10.81 -7.13 -8.39
N TRP A 144 -9.83 -7.31 -7.49
CA TRP A 144 -8.58 -8.00 -7.81
C TRP A 144 -8.79 -9.38 -8.44
N MET A 145 -9.70 -10.16 -7.85
CA MET A 145 -9.99 -11.53 -8.28
C MET A 145 -10.88 -11.62 -9.51
N THR A 146 -11.83 -10.70 -9.68
CA THR A 146 -12.93 -10.85 -10.65
C THR A 146 -13.00 -9.74 -11.69
N GLY A 147 -12.33 -8.61 -11.46
CA GLY A 147 -12.50 -7.37 -12.19
C GLY A 147 -13.73 -6.54 -11.77
N ASP A 148 -14.56 -7.00 -10.84
CA ASP A 148 -15.77 -6.31 -10.37
C ASP A 148 -15.82 -6.24 -8.84
N GLY A 149 -15.73 -5.03 -8.29
CA GLY A 149 -15.81 -4.81 -6.84
C GLY A 149 -17.18 -5.13 -6.24
N ASN A 150 -18.25 -5.16 -7.05
CA ASN A 150 -19.60 -5.50 -6.59
C ASN A 150 -19.80 -6.99 -6.31
N GLN A 151 -18.81 -7.83 -6.61
CA GLN A 151 -18.86 -9.26 -6.35
C GLN A 151 -18.51 -9.61 -4.89
N PHE A 152 -18.04 -8.65 -4.08
CA PHE A 152 -17.54 -8.89 -2.72
C PHE A 152 -18.50 -9.65 -1.80
N ASN A 153 -19.81 -9.45 -1.96
CA ASN A 153 -20.86 -10.11 -1.19
C ASN A 153 -21.74 -11.06 -2.03
N LYS A 154 -21.33 -11.35 -3.28
CA LYS A 154 -22.09 -12.19 -4.23
C LYS A 154 -21.41 -13.51 -4.55
N VAL A 155 -20.12 -13.65 -4.23
CA VAL A 155 -19.39 -14.91 -4.44
C VAL A 155 -19.82 -15.99 -3.44
N PRO A 156 -19.92 -17.27 -3.85
CA PRO A 156 -20.25 -18.37 -2.94
C PRO A 156 -19.24 -18.48 -1.78
N LYS A 157 -19.72 -18.77 -0.56
CA LYS A 157 -18.90 -18.80 0.67
C LYS A 157 -17.81 -19.88 0.65
N ASP A 158 -18.03 -20.97 -0.07
CA ASP A 158 -17.10 -22.08 -0.25
C ASP A 158 -16.09 -21.84 -1.39
N SER A 159 -16.31 -20.80 -2.21
CA SER A 159 -15.46 -20.47 -3.36
C SER A 159 -14.05 -20.02 -2.95
N TYR A 160 -13.10 -20.24 -3.86
CA TYR A 160 -11.74 -19.72 -3.72
C TYR A 160 -11.72 -18.21 -3.56
N THR A 161 -12.49 -17.47 -4.36
CA THR A 161 -12.57 -16.01 -4.32
C THR A 161 -13.02 -15.49 -2.96
N TYR A 162 -14.03 -16.13 -2.35
CA TYR A 162 -14.47 -15.76 -1.01
C TYR A 162 -13.33 -15.93 0.01
N LYS A 163 -12.65 -17.07 0.01
CA LYS A 163 -11.52 -17.34 0.90
C LYS A 163 -10.38 -16.33 0.71
N TYR A 164 -10.06 -16.00 -0.55
CA TYR A 164 -9.06 -14.98 -0.86
C TYR A 164 -9.44 -13.62 -0.29
N ILE A 165 -10.69 -13.16 -0.50
CA ILE A 165 -11.18 -11.88 0.07
C ILE A 165 -11.02 -11.87 1.59
N GLN A 166 -11.38 -12.96 2.27
CA GLN A 166 -11.23 -13.04 3.74
C GLN A 166 -9.76 -12.96 4.17
N SER A 167 -8.84 -13.63 3.46
CA SER A 167 -7.41 -13.53 3.73
C SER A 167 -6.88 -12.10 3.56
N VAL A 168 -7.29 -11.39 2.50
CA VAL A 168 -6.89 -9.99 2.29
C VAL A 168 -7.36 -9.10 3.43
N ILE A 169 -8.61 -9.24 3.88
CA ILE A 169 -9.13 -8.47 5.02
C ILE A 169 -8.31 -8.72 6.28
N LYS A 170 -8.03 -10.00 6.57
CA LYS A 170 -7.24 -10.39 7.75
C LYS A 170 -5.85 -9.75 7.70
N PHE A 171 -5.11 -9.96 6.62
CA PHE A 171 -3.76 -9.39 6.49
C PHE A 171 -3.78 -7.87 6.51
N TYR A 172 -4.77 -7.24 5.89
CA TYR A 172 -4.91 -5.79 5.93
C TYR A 172 -5.07 -5.28 7.37
N GLN A 173 -5.94 -5.91 8.16
CA GLN A 173 -6.14 -5.54 9.57
C GLN A 173 -4.87 -5.72 10.40
N GLU A 174 -4.10 -6.78 10.15
CA GLU A 174 -2.80 -7.00 10.81
C GLU A 174 -1.81 -5.88 10.46
N GLN A 175 -1.71 -5.50 9.18
CA GLN A 175 -0.86 -4.38 8.74
C GLN A 175 -1.29 -3.05 9.36
N ARG A 176 -2.60 -2.80 9.46
CA ARG A 176 -3.14 -1.57 10.06
C ARG A 176 -2.91 -1.51 11.56
N SER A 177 -3.05 -2.64 12.26
CA SER A 177 -2.80 -2.74 13.70
C SER A 177 -1.32 -2.52 14.01
N ASN A 178 -0.42 -3.13 13.24
CA ASN A 178 1.02 -2.97 13.42
C ASN A 178 1.50 -1.52 13.16
N ALA A 179 0.85 -0.81 12.24
CA ALA A 179 1.13 0.60 11.97
C ALA A 179 0.51 1.57 13.01
N GLN A 180 -0.44 1.10 13.83
CA GLN A 180 -1.15 1.90 14.84
C GLN A 180 -0.68 1.63 16.27
N SER A 181 0.10 0.56 16.51
CA SER A 181 0.79 0.36 17.78
C SER A 181 1.67 1.59 18.06
N PRO A 182 1.40 2.36 19.13
CA PRO A 182 2.29 3.43 19.53
C PRO A 182 3.63 2.80 19.91
N GLN A 183 4.70 3.16 19.18
CA GLN A 183 6.03 3.20 19.77
C GLN A 183 5.89 3.97 21.09
N PRO A 184 6.40 3.47 22.23
CA PRO A 184 6.26 4.15 23.51
C PRO A 184 6.75 5.60 23.35
N THR A 185 5.81 6.54 23.45
CA THR A 185 6.08 7.96 23.51
C THR A 185 6.83 8.22 24.81
N THR A 186 8.15 8.24 24.76
CA THR A 186 8.97 8.96 25.75
C THR A 186 8.76 10.46 25.54
N SER A 187 7.59 10.95 25.96
CA SER A 187 7.52 12.33 26.42
C SER A 187 8.51 12.47 27.59
N PRO A 188 9.36 13.52 27.60
CA PRO A 188 10.26 13.77 28.73
C PRO A 188 9.42 13.88 30.01
N PRO A 189 9.80 13.22 31.13
CA PRO A 189 9.13 13.44 32.39
C PRO A 189 9.13 14.93 32.71
N GLN A 190 7.93 15.51 32.90
CA GLN A 190 7.79 16.84 33.47
C GLN A 190 8.45 16.83 34.85
N GLU A 191 9.59 17.52 34.92
CA GLU A 191 10.28 17.86 36.15
C GLU A 191 9.36 18.72 37.02
N ILE A 192 8.75 18.09 38.02
CA ILE A 192 8.07 18.79 39.11
C ILE A 192 9.17 19.50 39.90
N ALA A 193 9.28 20.81 39.70
CA ALA A 193 10.13 21.68 40.49
C ALA A 193 9.78 21.57 41.98
N LYS A 194 10.79 21.31 42.82
CA LYS A 194 10.75 21.55 44.28
C LYS A 194 12.10 22.17 44.71
N PRO A 195 12.12 23.19 45.61
CA PRO A 195 13.18 24.21 45.62
C PRO A 195 14.39 23.91 46.53
N ALA A 196 15.55 24.42 46.07
CA ALA A 196 16.76 24.93 46.76
C ALA A 196 17.42 24.18 47.96
N GLN A 197 18.63 23.63 47.68
CA GLN A 197 19.96 23.67 48.37
C GLN A 197 20.12 23.71 49.94
N PRO A 198 21.30 23.38 50.56
CA PRO A 198 22.66 23.30 49.98
C PRO A 198 23.65 22.19 50.43
N THR A 199 24.73 22.07 49.61
CA THR A 199 26.16 21.80 49.92
C THR A 199 26.65 20.42 50.40
N SER A 200 27.50 19.77 49.58
CA SER A 200 28.95 19.56 49.82
C SER A 200 29.60 18.70 48.72
N THR A 201 30.91 18.85 48.52
CA THR A 201 31.78 18.29 47.44
C THR A 201 33.15 18.03 48.09
N PRO A 202 34.11 17.23 47.55
CA PRO A 202 34.18 15.90 46.86
C PRO A 202 35.27 15.01 47.55
N PRO A 203 36.15 14.20 46.90
CA PRO A 203 36.09 13.33 45.69
C PRO A 203 36.55 11.87 45.97
N SER A 204 36.33 10.94 45.02
CA SER A 204 37.39 10.07 44.42
C SER A 204 36.90 8.66 44.01
N GLN A 205 37.30 8.30 42.79
CA GLN A 205 37.91 7.03 42.37
C GLN A 205 37.05 5.77 42.09
N THR A 206 37.05 5.43 40.79
CA THR A 206 37.54 4.16 40.23
C THR A 206 36.53 3.06 39.85
N THR A 207 36.73 2.63 38.59
CA THR A 207 36.50 1.31 37.98
C THR A 207 35.12 0.81 37.56
N ALA A 208 35.14 0.38 36.28
CA ALA A 208 34.62 -0.87 35.74
C ALA A 208 33.18 -0.90 35.21
N THR A 209 33.13 -0.86 33.87
CA THR A 209 32.50 -1.85 32.98
C THR A 209 31.24 -2.54 33.48
N ALA A 210 30.10 -2.20 32.88
CA ALA A 210 28.96 -3.10 32.82
C ALA A 210 28.27 -2.95 31.46
N SER A 211 28.10 -4.10 30.80
CA SER A 211 27.43 -4.35 29.54
C SER A 211 26.28 -3.40 29.22
N ALA A 212 26.43 -2.64 28.14
CA ALA A 212 25.28 -2.06 27.46
C ALA A 212 24.75 -3.10 26.46
N ASN A 213 23.63 -3.72 26.81
CA ASN A 213 22.65 -4.13 25.80
C ASN A 213 22.34 -2.86 25.01
N SER A 214 23.06 -2.68 23.90
CA SER A 214 22.97 -1.48 23.10
C SER A 214 21.68 -1.60 22.32
N GLU A 215 20.60 -1.04 22.87
CA GLU A 215 19.42 -0.70 22.08
C GLU A 215 19.91 0.12 20.90
N ILE A 216 19.70 -0.43 19.70
CA ILE A 216 20.05 0.22 18.45
C ILE A 216 19.26 1.53 18.43
N SER A 217 19.95 2.65 18.56
CA SER A 217 19.32 3.98 18.58
C SER A 217 18.66 4.27 17.23
N ASP A 218 17.59 5.07 17.23
CA ASP A 218 16.91 5.50 15.99
C ASP A 218 17.87 6.21 15.00
N SER A 219 18.93 6.83 15.51
CA SER A 219 20.02 7.38 14.70
C SER A 219 20.84 6.32 13.97
N GLN A 220 21.05 5.16 14.58
CA GLN A 220 21.74 4.03 13.94
C GLN A 220 20.86 3.35 12.89
N VAL A 221 19.55 3.26 13.13
CA VAL A 221 18.60 2.76 12.12
C VAL A 221 18.53 3.72 10.93
N SER A 222 18.43 5.03 11.19
CA SER A 222 18.41 6.04 10.12
C SER A 222 19.74 6.08 9.34
N ALA A 223 20.87 5.95 10.03
CA ALA A 223 22.18 5.85 9.38
C ALA A 223 22.31 4.58 8.54
N LEU A 224 21.74 3.45 8.98
CA LEU A 224 21.73 2.20 8.21
C LEU A 224 20.84 2.30 6.98
N VAL A 225 19.65 2.89 7.11
CA VAL A 225 18.73 3.13 5.98
C VAL A 225 19.37 4.04 4.94
N GLU A 226 20.09 5.08 5.38
CA GLU A 226 20.76 5.99 4.46
C GLU A 226 22.03 5.38 3.85
N ALA A 227 22.75 4.56 4.60
CA ALA A 227 23.85 3.74 4.05
C ALA A 227 23.33 2.75 3.00
N LEU A 228 22.18 2.11 3.22
CA LEU A 228 21.53 1.23 2.24
C LEU A 228 21.05 2.00 1.00
N ARG A 229 20.54 3.22 1.16
CA ARG A 229 20.18 4.10 0.06
C ARG A 229 21.38 4.53 -0.77
N LEU A 230 22.53 4.81 -0.13
CA LEU A 230 23.78 5.17 -0.80
C LEU A 230 24.48 3.96 -1.44
N ALA A 231 24.31 2.76 -0.88
CA ALA A 231 24.85 1.52 -1.41
C ALA A 231 24.01 0.92 -2.56
N ALA A 232 22.79 1.41 -2.79
CA ALA A 232 21.99 1.02 -3.93
C ALA A 232 22.65 1.54 -5.23
N PRO A 233 23.00 0.66 -6.19
CA PRO A 233 23.66 1.07 -7.42
C PRO A 233 22.77 2.03 -8.22
N GLN A 234 23.25 3.25 -8.43
CA GLN A 234 22.64 4.25 -9.30
C GLN A 234 22.96 3.92 -10.76
N THR A 235 22.42 2.83 -11.31
CA THR A 235 22.71 2.45 -12.70
C THR A 235 21.59 2.89 -13.61
N GLY A 236 21.75 4.12 -14.10
CA GLY A 236 21.10 4.64 -15.29
C GLY A 236 22.13 5.28 -16.22
N THR A 237 22.97 4.46 -16.86
CA THR A 237 23.72 4.73 -18.12
C THR A 237 24.15 3.35 -18.63
N GLU A 238 23.54 2.86 -19.71
CA GLU A 238 24.14 2.79 -21.06
C GLU A 238 25.36 1.86 -21.14
N ASN A 239 25.16 0.76 -21.89
CA ASN A 239 26.16 -0.07 -22.57
C ASN A 239 27.48 -0.33 -21.82
N ASP A 240 27.59 -1.48 -21.16
CA ASP A 240 28.72 -2.40 -21.33
C ASP A 240 28.36 -3.72 -20.66
N GLY A 241 28.38 -4.79 -21.46
CA GLY A 241 28.07 -6.13 -20.99
C GLY A 241 29.09 -6.61 -19.97
N LEU A 242 28.76 -6.51 -18.68
CA LEU A 242 29.35 -7.32 -17.63
C LEU A 242 28.48 -7.20 -16.36
N TYR A 243 27.58 -8.17 -16.15
CA TYR A 243 27.05 -8.46 -14.82
C TYR A 243 27.36 -9.92 -14.50
N SER A 244 28.39 -10.08 -13.67
CA SER A 244 28.80 -11.31 -13.02
C SER A 244 28.07 -11.47 -11.68
N GLU A 245 28.07 -12.70 -11.17
CA GLU A 245 28.35 -13.00 -9.75
C GLU A 245 27.20 -13.33 -8.78
N TRP A 246 26.08 -13.90 -9.22
CA TRP A 246 25.25 -14.76 -8.33
C TRP A 246 24.67 -15.97 -9.07
N GLN A 247 25.53 -16.80 -9.66
CA GLN A 247 25.16 -18.16 -10.08
C GLN A 247 25.63 -19.16 -9.03
N ILE A 248 24.70 -19.62 -8.20
CA ILE A 248 24.86 -20.91 -7.51
C ILE A 248 24.52 -21.98 -8.54
N LYS A 249 25.53 -22.74 -8.97
CA LYS A 249 25.39 -23.97 -9.74
C LYS A 249 24.75 -25.04 -8.85
N PRO A 250 23.72 -25.76 -9.28
CA PRO A 250 23.36 -27.02 -8.66
C PRO A 250 24.26 -28.12 -9.23
N GLU A 251 25.27 -28.52 -8.46
CA GLU A 251 25.89 -29.83 -8.58
C GLU A 251 25.56 -30.65 -7.34
N ASN A 252 24.42 -31.37 -7.41
CA ASN A 252 24.25 -32.83 -7.21
C ASN A 252 22.76 -33.19 -7.24
#